data_AF-A0A453SKZ8-F1
#
_entry.id   AF-A0A453SKZ8-F1
#
_cell.length_a   1.000
_cell.length_b   1.000
_cell.length_c   1.000
_cell.angle_alpha   90.00
_cell.angle_beta   90.00
_cell.angle_gamma   90.00
#
_symmetry.space_group_name_H-M   'P 1'
#
loop_
_entity.id
_entity.type
_entity.pdbx_description
1 polymer ?
#
loop_
_entity_poly.entity_id
_entity_poly.type
_entity_poly.pdbx_seq_one_letter_code
_entity_poly.pdbx_strand_id
1 'polypeptide(L)'
;MRPPSPPRPLAFPTLDSLAAYLRPRLPGPALASWGSAPGTKNLLNLFLELSCGDCTLLPAASSPPALVVRAVHVATVRIRNRRGALLVETRQLLSDGTLRRRAARPLSEKMRPGETPEAAAARAVVEELGERARVRILGAAPEPRVEERESVSYPGLPARYVLHAVDAELVEGVPEEGEFDTEEAGEGEGHDGGGAAITVKRHYWSWVDDEEARGEAAPAAVAGAQ
;
A
#
# COMPACT_ATOMS: atom_id res chain seq x y z
N MET A 1 32.88 6.72 -15.03
CA MET A 1 32.56 6.76 -13.58
C MET A 1 31.54 5.66 -13.32
N ARG A 2 31.81 4.75 -12.37
CA ARG A 2 30.84 3.71 -11.98
C ARG A 2 29.75 4.39 -11.13
N PRO A 3 28.46 4.15 -11.37
CA PRO A 3 27.42 4.68 -10.49
C PRO A 3 27.68 4.18 -9.06
N PRO A 4 27.42 5.01 -8.03
CA PRO A 4 27.57 4.59 -6.65
C PRO A 4 26.72 3.33 -6.43
N SER A 5 27.28 2.35 -5.71
CA SER A 5 26.53 1.16 -5.34
C SER A 5 25.29 1.58 -4.56
N PRO A 6 24.11 0.97 -4.82
CA PRO A 6 22.92 1.28 -4.06
C PRO A 6 23.21 1.06 -2.57
N PRO A 7 22.69 1.93 -1.68
CA PRO A 7 22.87 1.75 -0.24
C PRO A 7 22.37 0.36 0.16
N ARG A 8 23.16 -0.35 0.97
CA ARG A 8 22.73 -1.64 1.49
C ARG A 8 21.48 -1.44 2.35
N PRO A 9 20.44 -2.29 2.21
CA PRO A 9 19.29 -2.25 3.10
C PRO A 9 19.75 -2.38 4.55
N LEU A 10 19.18 -1.57 5.44
CA LEU A 10 19.38 -1.71 6.87
C LEU A 10 18.77 -3.04 7.32
N ALA A 11 19.54 -3.85 8.03
CA ALA A 11 19.10 -5.13 8.59
C ALA A 11 19.24 -5.10 10.11
N PHE A 12 18.28 -5.73 10.79
CA PHE A 12 18.19 -5.75 12.25
C PHE A 12 18.13 -7.20 12.71
N PRO A 13 19.10 -7.69 13.51
CA PRO A 13 19.10 -9.08 13.97
C PRO A 13 18.03 -9.38 15.04
N THR A 14 17.54 -8.36 15.75
CA THR A 14 16.56 -8.51 16.83
C THR A 14 15.58 -7.33 16.90
N LEU A 15 14.42 -7.54 17.53
CA LEU A 15 13.47 -6.47 17.85
C LEU A 15 14.14 -5.32 18.63
N ASP A 16 15.00 -5.66 19.60
CA ASP A 16 15.71 -4.65 20.41
C ASP A 16 16.65 -3.79 19.57
N SER A 17 17.35 -4.39 18.59
CA SER A 17 18.23 -3.64 17.69
C SER A 17 17.45 -2.68 16.80
N LEU A 18 16.25 -3.07 16.34
CA LEU A 18 15.34 -2.19 15.61
C LEU A 18 14.80 -1.07 16.50
N ALA A 19 14.35 -1.40 17.72
CA ALA A 19 13.86 -0.41 18.68
C ALA A 19 14.94 0.63 19.01
N ALA A 20 16.16 0.19 19.30
CA ALA A 20 17.29 1.06 19.60
C ALA A 20 17.63 1.98 18.43
N TYR A 21 17.52 1.48 17.19
CA TYR A 21 17.70 2.28 15.99
C TYR A 21 16.60 3.35 15.82
N LEU A 22 15.34 2.99 16.07
CA LEU A 22 14.19 3.87 15.85
C LEU A 22 14.01 4.95 16.94
N ARG A 23 14.24 4.63 18.22
CA ARG A 23 14.02 5.54 19.36
C ARG A 23 14.56 6.97 19.16
N PRO A 24 15.82 7.18 18.73
CA PRO A 24 16.34 8.53 18.53
C PRO A 24 15.87 9.20 17.22
N ARG A 25 15.19 8.47 16.32
CA ARG A 25 14.80 8.92 14.97
C ARG A 25 13.30 9.16 14.81
N LEU A 26 12.51 8.80 15.82
CA LEU A 26 11.05 8.98 15.85
C LEU A 26 10.66 10.07 16.85
N PRO A 27 9.51 10.74 16.66
CA PRO A 27 8.93 11.60 17.68
C PRO A 27 8.70 10.83 18.99
N GLY A 28 8.91 11.48 20.14
CA GLY A 28 9.01 10.83 21.47
C GLY A 28 8.05 9.66 21.74
N PRO A 29 6.72 9.88 21.75
CA PRO A 29 5.77 8.80 22.07
C PRO A 29 5.43 7.90 20.89
N ALA A 30 5.96 8.14 19.68
CA ALA A 30 5.53 7.45 18.46
C ALA A 30 5.72 5.94 18.56
N LEU A 31 6.91 5.48 18.97
CA LEU A 31 7.17 4.04 19.09
C LEU A 31 6.27 3.36 20.13
N ALA A 32 5.89 4.07 21.19
CA ALA A 32 5.03 3.54 22.25
C ALA A 32 3.54 3.52 21.86
N SER A 33 3.12 4.29 20.84
CA SER A 33 1.73 4.30 20.37
C SER A 33 1.41 3.15 19.42
N TRP A 34 2.42 2.49 18.85
CA TRP A 34 2.26 1.44 17.85
C TRP A 34 1.57 0.19 18.44
N GLY A 35 0.47 -0.23 17.81
CA GLY A 35 -0.34 -1.36 18.25
C GLY A 35 -1.32 -1.04 19.38
N SER A 36 -1.45 0.23 19.78
CA SER A 36 -2.40 0.65 20.82
C SER A 36 -3.74 1.15 20.27
N ALA A 37 -3.79 1.52 18.99
CA ALA A 37 -5.01 2.00 18.30
C ALA A 37 -5.40 1.09 17.12
N PRO A 38 -6.71 0.96 16.81
CA PRO A 38 -7.17 0.20 15.65
C PRO A 38 -6.48 0.63 14.34
N GLY A 39 -6.08 -0.34 13.53
CA GLY A 39 -5.39 -0.11 12.25
C GLY A 39 -3.90 0.24 12.36
N THR A 40 -3.35 0.40 13.58
CA THR A 40 -1.90 0.55 13.80
C THR A 40 -1.23 -0.82 13.92
N LYS A 41 -0.02 -0.93 13.39
CA LYS A 41 0.85 -2.09 13.52
C LYS A 41 1.83 -1.88 14.68
N ASN A 42 2.31 -2.97 15.27
CA ASN A 42 3.28 -2.92 16.36
C ASN A 42 4.73 -3.04 15.84
N LEU A 43 5.71 -2.93 16.73
CA LEU A 43 7.14 -3.06 16.39
C LEU A 43 7.49 -4.43 15.77
N LEU A 44 6.87 -5.52 16.23
CA LEU A 44 7.08 -6.86 15.68
C LEU A 44 6.66 -6.93 14.21
N ASN A 45 5.53 -6.35 13.86
CA ASN A 45 5.07 -6.29 12.48
C ASN A 45 6.08 -5.56 11.58
N LEU A 46 6.65 -4.43 12.04
CA LEU A 46 7.67 -3.72 11.26
C LEU A 46 8.94 -4.56 11.10
N PHE A 47 9.36 -5.26 12.16
CA PHE A 47 10.51 -6.14 12.12
C PHE A 47 10.32 -7.28 11.11
N LEU A 48 9.15 -7.90 11.08
CA LEU A 48 8.81 -8.94 10.10
C LEU A 48 8.78 -8.37 8.68
N GLU A 49 8.13 -7.22 8.47
CA GLU A 49 8.12 -6.56 7.15
C GLU A 49 9.53 -6.25 6.64
N LEU A 50 10.43 -5.76 7.50
CA LEU A 50 11.82 -5.51 7.13
C LEU A 50 12.61 -6.79 6.86
N SER A 51 12.38 -7.83 7.66
CA SER A 51 13.07 -9.12 7.53
C SER A 51 12.66 -9.87 6.27
N CYS A 52 11.38 -9.77 5.90
CA CYS A 52 10.86 -10.34 4.66
C CYS A 52 11.19 -9.47 3.45
N GLY A 53 11.55 -8.20 3.62
CA GLY A 53 11.86 -7.26 2.54
C GLY A 53 10.62 -6.56 1.95
N ASP A 54 9.48 -6.66 2.61
CA ASP A 54 8.22 -5.99 2.25
C ASP A 54 8.31 -4.46 2.36
N CYS A 55 9.25 -3.98 3.16
CA CYS A 55 9.58 -2.56 3.24
C CYS A 55 11.07 -2.36 3.51
N THR A 56 11.54 -1.13 3.37
CA THR A 56 12.89 -0.71 3.75
C THR A 56 12.86 0.56 4.58
N LEU A 57 13.89 0.78 5.40
CA LEU A 57 14.11 2.05 6.09
C LEU A 57 15.16 2.87 5.35
N LEU A 58 14.77 4.06 4.89
CA LEU A 58 15.62 5.01 4.21
C LEU A 58 15.98 6.16 5.17
N PRO A 59 17.26 6.53 5.32
CA PRO A 59 17.63 7.76 6.00
C PRO A 59 17.06 8.96 5.22
N ALA A 60 16.38 9.86 5.90
CA ALA A 60 16.05 11.18 5.37
C ALA A 60 17.32 12.01 5.23
N ALA A 61 17.37 12.90 4.24
CA ALA A 61 18.47 13.83 4.06
C ALA A 61 18.40 14.94 5.13
N SER A 62 18.77 14.64 6.38
CA SER A 62 18.84 15.62 7.46
C SER A 62 19.96 15.33 8.47
N SER A 63 20.31 16.35 9.26
CA SER A 63 21.34 16.28 10.29
C SER A 63 21.08 15.17 11.32
N PRO A 64 22.15 14.57 11.90
CA PRO A 64 22.01 13.42 12.79
C PRO A 64 21.25 13.75 14.11
N PRO A 65 20.42 12.84 14.63
CA PRO A 65 20.02 11.58 13.99
C PRO A 65 19.06 11.86 12.83
N ALA A 66 19.45 11.43 11.63
CA ALA A 66 18.62 11.58 10.44
C ALA A 66 17.27 10.91 10.68
N LEU A 67 16.19 11.63 10.38
CA LEU A 67 14.86 11.05 10.37
C LEU A 67 14.85 9.82 9.46
N VAL A 68 13.94 8.90 9.69
CA VAL A 68 13.83 7.67 8.90
C VAL A 68 12.49 7.62 8.20
N VAL A 69 12.50 7.16 6.95
CA VAL A 69 11.31 6.99 6.12
C VAL A 69 11.15 5.50 5.78
N ARG A 70 9.96 4.95 5.99
CA ARG A 70 9.62 3.59 5.56
C ARG A 70 9.26 3.61 4.07
N ALA A 71 10.06 2.99 3.23
CA ALA A 71 9.76 2.86 1.80
C ALA A 71 9.06 1.54 1.50
N VAL A 72 8.01 1.61 0.69
CA VAL A 72 7.20 0.47 0.25
C VAL A 72 6.94 0.60 -1.25
N HIS A 73 7.04 -0.52 -1.96
CA HIS A 73 6.66 -0.60 -3.37
C HIS A 73 5.24 -1.15 -3.49
N VAL A 74 4.41 -0.50 -4.31
CA VAL A 74 2.99 -0.84 -4.46
C VAL A 74 2.66 -0.88 -5.95
N ALA A 75 2.03 -1.95 -6.41
CA ALA A 75 1.43 -2.02 -7.73
C ALA A 75 0.04 -1.40 -7.68
N THR A 76 -0.25 -0.43 -8.54
CA THR A 76 -1.59 0.17 -8.69
C THR A 76 -2.17 -0.24 -10.03
N VAL A 77 -3.22 -1.07 -10.02
CA VAL A 77 -3.77 -1.70 -11.21
C VAL A 77 -4.93 -0.89 -11.76
N ARG A 78 -4.73 -0.28 -12.92
CA ARG A 78 -5.73 0.52 -13.63
C ARG A 78 -6.51 -0.37 -14.59
N ILE A 79 -7.56 -1.00 -14.05
CA ILE A 79 -8.40 -1.93 -14.81
C ILE A 79 -9.51 -1.15 -15.51
N ARG A 80 -9.59 -1.25 -16.83
CA ARG A 80 -10.69 -0.67 -17.62
C ARG A 80 -11.67 -1.73 -18.12
N ASN A 81 -12.98 -1.43 -18.09
CA ASN A 81 -14.00 -2.25 -18.73
C ASN A 81 -14.13 -1.94 -20.24
N ARG A 82 -15.06 -2.61 -20.94
CA ARG A 82 -15.27 -2.42 -22.38
C ARG A 82 -15.75 -1.01 -22.76
N ARG A 83 -16.30 -0.25 -21.82
CA ARG A 83 -16.72 1.15 -22.01
C ARG A 83 -15.57 2.13 -21.77
N GLY A 84 -14.42 1.66 -21.32
CA GLY A 84 -13.27 2.48 -20.97
C GLY A 84 -13.30 3.04 -19.54
N ALA A 85 -14.31 2.72 -18.74
CA ALA A 85 -14.41 3.17 -17.35
C ALA A 85 -13.40 2.43 -16.48
N LEU A 86 -12.83 3.13 -15.50
CA LEU A 86 -11.80 2.66 -14.58
C LEU A 86 -12.43 2.03 -13.33
N LEU A 87 -11.93 0.86 -12.93
CA LEU A 87 -12.33 0.23 -11.68
C LEU A 87 -11.66 0.93 -10.49
N VAL A 88 -12.46 1.34 -9.51
CA VAL A 88 -11.98 1.99 -8.29
C VAL A 88 -12.61 1.39 -7.03
N GLU A 89 -11.83 1.32 -5.97
CA GLU A 89 -12.29 0.92 -4.65
C GLU A 89 -12.84 2.12 -3.88
N THR A 90 -14.11 2.04 -3.49
CA THR A 90 -14.83 3.13 -2.80
C THR A 90 -14.92 2.93 -1.30
N ARG A 91 -15.03 1.68 -0.83
CA ARG A 91 -15.18 1.31 0.58
C ARG A 91 -14.54 -0.05 0.86
N GLN A 92 -14.28 -0.30 2.14
CA GLN A 92 -13.85 -1.60 2.66
C GLN A 92 -14.59 -1.94 3.95
N LEU A 93 -15.03 -3.18 4.08
CA LEU A 93 -15.47 -3.73 5.36
C LEU A 93 -14.30 -4.47 6.01
N LEU A 94 -13.92 -4.03 7.21
CA LEU A 94 -12.86 -4.63 7.99
C LEU A 94 -13.37 -5.79 8.86
N SER A 95 -12.45 -6.61 9.37
CA SER A 95 -12.79 -7.82 10.13
C SER A 95 -13.49 -7.54 11.47
N ASP A 96 -13.28 -6.36 12.03
CA ASP A 96 -13.92 -5.79 13.23
C ASP A 96 -15.31 -5.17 12.94
N GLY A 97 -15.77 -5.20 11.68
CA GLY A 97 -17.03 -4.60 11.24
C GLY A 97 -16.92 -3.13 10.86
N THR A 98 -15.75 -2.51 10.98
CA THR A 98 -15.54 -1.11 10.60
C THR A 98 -15.67 -0.94 9.09
N LEU A 99 -16.53 -0.02 8.64
CA LEU A 99 -16.64 0.38 7.25
C LEU A 99 -15.76 1.60 6.95
N ARG A 100 -14.69 1.38 6.18
CA ARG A 100 -13.73 2.42 5.79
C ARG A 100 -14.05 2.97 4.40
N ARG A 101 -14.33 4.26 4.29
CA ARG A 101 -14.41 4.96 2.99
C ARG A 101 -13.03 5.19 2.39
N ARG A 102 -12.96 5.13 1.07
CA ARG A 102 -11.75 5.28 0.27
C ARG A 102 -12.00 6.40 -0.76
N ALA A 103 -10.96 7.16 -1.07
CA ALA A 103 -11.03 8.23 -2.07
C ALA A 103 -10.92 7.65 -3.50
N ALA A 104 -11.86 6.77 -3.85
CA ALA A 104 -12.01 6.12 -5.16
C ALA A 104 -10.68 5.84 -5.89
N ARG A 105 -9.86 4.95 -5.32
CA ARG A 105 -8.53 4.66 -5.86
C ARG A 105 -8.50 3.32 -6.62
N PRO A 106 -7.60 3.14 -7.59
CA PRO A 106 -7.41 1.84 -8.24
C PRO A 106 -7.05 0.74 -7.23
N LEU A 107 -7.29 -0.51 -7.61
CA LEU A 107 -6.79 -1.69 -6.89
C LEU A 107 -5.28 -1.53 -6.64
N SER A 108 -4.85 -1.74 -5.40
CA SER A 108 -3.51 -1.37 -4.97
C SER A 108 -2.93 -2.42 -4.04
N GLU A 109 -1.87 -3.08 -4.47
CA GLU A 109 -1.28 -4.19 -3.74
C GLU A 109 0.21 -3.98 -3.45
N LYS A 110 0.63 -4.33 -2.24
CA LYS A 110 2.04 -4.24 -1.85
C LYS A 110 2.84 -5.27 -2.62
N MET A 111 3.95 -4.84 -3.22
CA MET A 111 4.83 -5.75 -3.95
C MET A 111 5.66 -6.58 -2.97
N ARG A 112 5.78 -7.87 -3.25
CA ARG A 112 6.72 -8.77 -2.56
C ARG A 112 8.16 -8.53 -3.07
N PRO A 113 9.19 -8.86 -2.28
CA PRO A 113 10.58 -8.69 -2.71
C PRO A 113 10.87 -9.45 -4.01
N GLY A 114 11.42 -8.75 -5.00
CA GLY A 114 11.75 -9.32 -6.31
C GLY A 114 10.53 -9.58 -7.23
N GLU A 115 9.32 -9.27 -6.78
CA GLU A 115 8.10 -9.36 -7.58
C GLU A 115 8.07 -8.21 -8.61
N THR A 116 7.66 -8.50 -9.86
CA THR A 116 7.43 -7.45 -10.85
C THR A 116 6.08 -6.77 -10.59
N PRO A 117 5.89 -5.50 -11.01
CA PRO A 117 4.59 -4.84 -10.88
C PRO A 117 3.44 -5.64 -11.51
N GLU A 118 3.67 -6.28 -12.67
CA GLU A 118 2.68 -7.10 -13.36
C GLU A 118 2.34 -8.38 -12.58
N ALA A 119 3.34 -9.02 -11.95
CA ALA A 119 3.10 -10.21 -11.13
C ALA A 119 2.28 -9.85 -9.88
N ALA A 120 2.63 -8.74 -9.22
CA ALA A 120 1.85 -8.21 -8.10
C ALA A 120 0.42 -7.85 -8.53
N ALA A 121 0.25 -7.23 -9.69
CA ALA A 121 -1.06 -6.91 -10.25
C ALA A 121 -1.92 -8.16 -10.52
N ALA A 122 -1.33 -9.19 -11.12
CA ALA A 122 -2.02 -10.45 -11.39
C ALA A 122 -2.48 -11.14 -10.10
N ARG A 123 -1.62 -11.16 -9.08
CA ARG A 123 -1.93 -11.69 -7.75
C ARG A 123 -3.07 -10.90 -7.09
N ALA A 124 -2.98 -9.58 -7.09
CA ALA A 124 -3.98 -8.70 -6.49
C ALA A 124 -5.37 -8.85 -7.12
N VAL A 125 -5.45 -9.06 -8.44
CA VAL A 125 -6.72 -9.34 -9.12
C VAL A 125 -7.38 -10.60 -8.58
N VAL A 126 -6.61 -11.66 -8.31
CA VAL A 126 -7.15 -12.91 -7.77
C VAL A 126 -7.54 -12.74 -6.30
N GLU A 127 -6.68 -12.12 -5.50
CA GLU A 127 -6.87 -11.95 -4.05
C GLU A 127 -8.06 -11.01 -3.75
N GLU A 128 -8.15 -9.86 -4.44
CA GLU A 128 -9.17 -8.84 -4.13
C GLU A 128 -10.43 -8.94 -4.99
N LEU A 129 -10.34 -9.30 -6.29
CA LEU A 129 -11.52 -9.40 -7.18
C LEU A 129 -12.08 -10.83 -7.27
N GLY A 130 -11.35 -11.81 -6.73
CA GLY A 130 -11.75 -13.21 -6.65
C GLY A 130 -11.25 -14.07 -7.82
N GLU A 131 -11.26 -15.39 -7.60
CA GLU A 131 -10.67 -16.40 -8.51
C GLU A 131 -11.27 -16.45 -9.93
N ARG A 132 -12.44 -15.84 -10.15
CA ARG A 132 -13.09 -15.77 -11.46
C ARG A 132 -12.70 -14.53 -12.25
N ALA A 133 -12.17 -13.49 -11.60
CA ALA A 133 -11.76 -12.27 -12.27
C ALA A 133 -10.60 -12.56 -13.24
N ARG A 134 -10.74 -12.10 -14.48
CA ARG A 134 -9.72 -12.21 -15.52
C ARG A 134 -9.46 -10.84 -16.10
N VAL A 135 -8.20 -10.44 -16.11
CA VAL A 135 -7.75 -9.22 -16.77
C VAL A 135 -6.65 -9.52 -17.76
N ARG A 136 -6.55 -8.71 -18.80
CA ARG A 136 -5.41 -8.67 -19.72
C ARG A 136 -4.48 -7.55 -19.28
N ILE A 137 -3.30 -7.90 -18.78
CA ILE A 137 -2.26 -6.92 -18.42
C ILE A 137 -1.64 -6.37 -19.71
N LEU A 138 -1.67 -5.04 -19.86
CA LEU A 138 -1.09 -4.32 -21.00
C LEU A 138 0.37 -3.92 -20.75
N GLY A 139 0.75 -3.77 -19.48
CA GLY A 139 2.11 -3.50 -19.02
C GLY A 139 2.18 -2.49 -17.88
N ALA A 140 3.33 -2.41 -17.22
CA ALA A 140 3.63 -1.36 -16.26
C ALA A 140 4.05 -0.05 -16.95
N ALA A 141 3.72 1.07 -16.31
CA ALA A 141 4.28 2.37 -16.66
C ALA A 141 5.81 2.34 -16.45
N PRO A 142 6.61 2.98 -17.33
CA PRO A 142 8.07 2.91 -17.26
C PRO A 142 8.66 3.50 -15.97
N GLU A 143 8.03 4.55 -15.43
CA GLU A 143 8.50 5.25 -14.24
C GLU A 143 7.45 5.20 -13.12
N PRO A 144 7.83 4.79 -11.90
CA PRO A 144 6.92 4.81 -10.78
C PRO A 144 6.72 6.24 -10.25
N ARG A 145 5.53 6.51 -9.72
CA ARG A 145 5.24 7.74 -9.00
C ARG A 145 5.64 7.59 -7.54
N VAL A 146 6.28 8.60 -6.96
CA VAL A 146 6.69 8.58 -5.55
C VAL A 146 5.83 9.53 -4.73
N GLU A 147 5.26 9.04 -3.64
CA GLU A 147 4.50 9.84 -2.68
C GLU A 147 5.07 9.66 -1.27
N GLU A 148 5.27 10.75 -0.54
CA GLU A 148 5.62 10.71 0.88
C GLU A 148 4.45 11.23 1.73
N ARG A 149 4.07 10.47 2.76
CA ARG A 149 3.00 10.84 3.71
C ARG A 149 3.19 10.14 5.05
N GLU A 150 2.45 10.58 6.06
CA GLU A 150 2.37 9.89 7.35
C GLU A 150 1.91 8.44 7.18
N SER A 151 2.53 7.52 7.90
CA SER A 151 2.10 6.12 7.93
C SER A 151 0.94 5.95 8.90
N VAL A 152 -0.22 5.54 8.38
CA VAL A 152 -1.38 5.16 9.22
C VAL A 152 -1.04 3.96 10.10
N SER A 153 -0.29 2.99 9.55
CA SER A 153 0.11 1.78 10.29
C SER A 153 1.18 2.05 11.34
N TYR A 154 2.04 3.04 11.12
CA TYR A 154 3.14 3.38 12.03
C TYR A 154 3.16 4.90 12.27
N PRO A 155 2.23 5.45 13.09
CA PRO A 155 2.17 6.89 13.33
C PRO A 155 3.52 7.46 13.79
N GLY A 156 3.95 8.58 13.21
CA GLY A 156 5.25 9.21 13.48
C GLY A 156 6.43 8.59 12.73
N LEU A 157 6.23 7.54 11.95
CA LEU A 157 7.18 7.03 10.96
C LEU A 157 6.65 7.39 9.55
N PRO A 158 7.19 8.43 8.89
CA PRO A 158 6.75 8.79 7.55
C PRO A 158 7.02 7.64 6.56
N ALA A 159 6.17 7.53 5.55
CA ALA A 159 6.24 6.48 4.54
C ALA A 159 6.39 7.07 3.14
N ARG A 160 7.32 6.48 2.37
CA ARG A 160 7.50 6.70 0.93
C ARG A 160 6.86 5.56 0.16
N TYR A 161 5.81 5.83 -0.59
CA TYR A 161 5.16 4.89 -1.47
C TYR A 161 5.72 5.05 -2.88
N VAL A 162 6.35 4.00 -3.41
CA VAL A 162 6.78 3.91 -4.80
C VAL A 162 5.68 3.16 -5.56
N LEU A 163 4.84 3.92 -6.25
CA LEU A 163 3.63 3.46 -6.92
C LEU A 163 3.95 3.09 -8.37
N HIS A 164 3.86 1.80 -8.69
CA HIS A 164 4.04 1.26 -10.03
C HIS A 164 2.68 1.06 -10.67
N ALA A 165 2.35 1.90 -11.65
CA ALA A 165 1.07 1.80 -12.34
C ALA A 165 1.09 0.66 -13.36
N VAL A 166 0.09 -0.23 -13.32
CA VAL A 166 -0.09 -1.32 -14.28
C VAL A 166 -1.41 -1.12 -15.01
N ASP A 167 -1.36 -0.99 -16.34
CA ASP A 167 -2.58 -0.89 -17.14
C ASP A 167 -3.11 -2.29 -17.46
N ALA A 168 -4.42 -2.46 -17.30
CA ALA A 168 -5.10 -3.72 -17.55
C ALA A 168 -6.51 -3.50 -18.11
N GLU A 169 -7.01 -4.49 -18.84
CA GLU A 169 -8.38 -4.52 -19.35
C GLU A 169 -9.13 -5.69 -18.75
N LEU A 170 -10.35 -5.45 -18.30
CA LEU A 170 -11.24 -6.50 -17.83
C LEU A 170 -11.61 -7.43 -19.01
N VAL A 171 -11.41 -8.73 -18.80
CA VAL A 171 -11.85 -9.77 -19.74
C VAL A 171 -13.21 -10.30 -19.30
N GLU A 172 -13.31 -10.77 -18.05
CA GLU A 172 -14.53 -11.32 -17.45
C GLU A 172 -14.39 -11.48 -15.93
N GLY A 173 -15.46 -11.94 -15.27
CA GLY A 173 -15.42 -12.39 -13.88
C GLY A 173 -15.83 -11.37 -12.83
N VAL A 174 -16.11 -10.13 -13.22
CA VAL A 174 -16.78 -9.12 -12.39
C VAL A 174 -17.85 -8.37 -13.19
N PRO A 175 -18.86 -7.76 -12.54
CA PRO A 175 -19.84 -6.92 -13.23
C PRO A 175 -19.19 -5.73 -13.94
N GLU A 176 -19.62 -5.44 -15.18
CA GLU A 176 -19.12 -4.28 -15.96
C GLU A 176 -19.93 -2.98 -15.71
N GLU A 177 -21.03 -3.06 -14.97
CA GLU A 177 -21.93 -1.93 -14.69
C GLU A 177 -22.33 -1.89 -13.21
N GLY A 178 -22.55 -0.67 -12.71
CA GLY A 178 -22.98 -0.44 -11.33
C GLY A 178 -21.87 -0.65 -10.29
N GLU A 179 -22.26 -0.50 -9.03
CA GLU A 179 -21.41 -0.87 -7.90
C GLU A 179 -21.50 -2.38 -7.65
N PHE A 180 -20.40 -2.98 -7.22
CA PHE A 180 -20.36 -4.37 -6.78
C PHE A 180 -19.37 -4.52 -5.62
N ASP A 181 -19.33 -5.71 -5.03
CA ASP A 181 -18.41 -6.03 -3.96
C ASP A 181 -17.82 -7.43 -4.12
N THR A 182 -16.66 -7.64 -3.53
CA THR A 182 -15.94 -8.91 -3.53
C THR A 182 -15.43 -9.21 -2.13
N GLU A 183 -15.39 -10.49 -1.77
CA GLU A 183 -14.81 -10.94 -0.51
C GLU A 183 -13.36 -11.35 -0.72
N GLU A 184 -12.49 -10.92 0.18
CA GLU A 184 -11.12 -11.40 0.24
C GLU A 184 -11.15 -12.77 0.91
N ALA A 185 -10.75 -13.81 0.17
CA ALA A 185 -10.58 -15.14 0.75
C ALA A 185 -9.41 -15.05 1.72
N GLY A 186 -9.71 -14.88 3.01
CA GLY A 186 -8.73 -14.55 4.03
C GLY A 186 -7.46 -15.36 3.86
N GLU A 187 -6.33 -14.68 3.72
CA GLU A 187 -5.02 -15.33 3.73
C GLU A 187 -4.99 -16.24 4.95
N GLY A 188 -4.80 -17.55 4.73
CA GLY A 188 -4.74 -18.52 5.83
C GLY A 188 -3.78 -18.00 6.89
N GLU A 189 -4.23 -17.99 8.14
CA GLU A 189 -3.52 -17.56 9.35
C GLU A 189 -2.01 -17.80 9.24
N GLY A 190 -1.24 -16.77 8.83
CA GLY A 190 0.02 -17.08 8.14
C GLY A 190 1.13 -16.05 8.17
N HIS A 191 1.21 -15.18 9.18
CA HIS A 191 2.47 -14.72 9.81
C HIS A 191 2.30 -13.54 10.80
N ASP A 192 1.08 -13.19 11.21
CA ASP A 192 0.92 -12.18 12.27
C ASP A 192 1.10 -12.82 13.66
N GLY A 193 2.36 -12.97 14.08
CA GLY A 193 2.75 -13.38 15.44
C GLY A 193 2.36 -12.37 16.54
N GLY A 194 1.30 -11.58 16.36
CA GLY A 194 0.90 -10.52 17.26
C GLY A 194 -0.57 -10.12 17.12
N GLY A 195 -1.47 -10.91 17.72
CA GLY A 195 -2.91 -10.62 17.79
C GLY A 195 -3.63 -10.72 16.44
N ALA A 196 -4.93 -10.95 16.45
CA ALA A 196 -5.72 -10.97 15.21
C ALA A 196 -5.70 -9.56 14.59
N ALA A 197 -4.82 -9.33 13.61
CA ALA A 197 -4.77 -8.07 12.90
C ALA A 197 -6.13 -7.83 12.21
N ILE A 198 -6.55 -6.56 12.19
CA ILE A 198 -7.78 -6.18 11.49
C ILE A 198 -7.49 -6.28 9.98
N THR A 199 -8.02 -7.32 9.35
CA THR A 199 -7.92 -7.57 7.91
C THR A 199 -9.11 -6.99 7.15
N VAL A 200 -8.97 -6.80 5.85
CA VAL A 200 -10.12 -6.49 4.99
C VAL A 200 -10.89 -7.79 4.76
N LYS A 201 -12.22 -7.73 4.85
CA LYS A 201 -13.11 -8.86 4.54
C LYS A 201 -13.80 -8.69 3.20
N ARG A 202 -14.15 -7.44 2.87
CA ARG A 202 -14.91 -7.12 1.67
C ARG A 202 -14.47 -5.79 1.09
N HIS A 203 -14.33 -5.77 -0.22
CA HIS A 203 -14.01 -4.60 -1.03
C HIS A 203 -15.24 -4.16 -1.80
N TYR A 204 -15.49 -2.85 -1.85
CA TYR A 204 -16.60 -2.29 -2.63
C TYR A 204 -16.07 -1.47 -3.80
N TRP A 205 -16.54 -1.82 -4.99
CA TRP A 205 -16.02 -1.35 -6.26
C TRP A 205 -17.05 -0.53 -7.02
N SER A 206 -16.55 0.42 -7.81
CA SER A 206 -17.33 1.18 -8.77
C SER A 206 -16.54 1.39 -10.05
N TRP A 207 -17.25 1.66 -11.14
CA TRP A 207 -16.69 2.08 -12.42
C TRP A 207 -16.83 3.58 -12.57
N VAL A 208 -15.72 4.29 -12.78
CA VAL A 208 -15.69 5.75 -12.99
C VAL A 208 -15.15 6.08 -14.37
N ASP A 209 -15.76 7.06 -15.04
CA ASP A 209 -15.29 7.54 -16.34
C ASP A 209 -14.03 8.41 -16.17
N ASP A 210 -13.21 8.54 -17.22
CA ASP A 210 -11.91 9.24 -17.18
C ASP A 210 -12.02 10.72 -16.74
N GLU A 211 -13.18 11.38 -16.95
CA GLU A 211 -13.43 12.76 -16.50
C GLU A 211 -13.56 12.86 -14.97
N GLU A 212 -14.22 11.88 -14.35
CA GLU A 212 -14.37 11.82 -12.88
C GLU A 212 -13.07 11.39 -12.21
N ALA A 213 -12.31 10.47 -12.83
CA ALA A 213 -11.02 10.01 -12.32
C ALA A 213 -9.94 11.09 -12.30
N ARG A 214 -10.01 12.09 -13.20
CA ARG A 214 -9.08 13.24 -13.23
C ARG A 214 -9.42 14.31 -12.20
N GLY A 215 -10.69 14.45 -11.83
CA GLY A 215 -11.18 15.44 -10.87
C GLY A 215 -10.65 15.23 -9.44
N GLU A 216 -10.38 13.99 -9.05
CA GLU A 216 -9.86 13.65 -7.71
C GLU A 216 -8.32 13.56 -7.63
N ALA A 217 -7.62 13.53 -8.78
CA ALA A 217 -6.16 13.45 -8.83
C ALA A 217 -5.45 14.82 -8.73
N ALA A 218 -6.21 15.93 -8.71
CA ALA A 218 -5.64 17.25 -8.48
C ALA A 218 -5.20 17.39 -7.01
N PRO A 219 -3.93 17.73 -6.71
CA PRO A 219 -3.56 18.05 -5.34
C PRO A 219 -4.39 19.23 -4.88
N ALA A 220 -5.06 19.10 -3.74
CA ALA A 220 -5.67 20.22 -3.05
C ALA A 220 -4.58 21.29 -2.85
N ALA A 221 -4.66 22.36 -3.64
CA ALA A 221 -3.81 23.52 -3.45
C ALA A 221 -4.08 24.03 -2.03
N VAL A 222 -3.06 23.93 -1.18
CA VAL A 222 -3.09 24.52 0.15
C VAL A 222 -3.21 26.02 -0.06
N ALA A 223 -4.41 26.56 0.23
CA ALA A 223 -4.63 27.98 0.29
C ALA A 223 -3.72 28.56 1.39
N GLY A 224 -2.68 29.28 0.98
CA GLY A 224 -1.90 30.11 1.87
C GLY A 224 -2.79 31.24 2.39
N ALA A 225 -3.15 31.18 3.66
CA ALA A 225 -3.63 32.34 4.39
C ALA A 225 -2.43 33.25 4.68
N GLN A 226 -2.53 34.51 4.24
CA GLN A 226 -1.78 35.63 4.80
C GLN A 226 -2.36 35.99 6.17
#